data_AF-A0A3S5DMF1-F1
#
_entry.id   AF-A0A3S5DMF1-F1
#
_cell.length_a   1.000
_cell.length_b   1.000
_cell.length_c   1.000
_cell.angle_alpha   90.00
_cell.angle_beta   90.00
_cell.angle_gamma   90.00
#
_symmetry.space_group_name_H-M   'P 1'
#
loop_
_entity.id
_entity.type
_entity.pdbx_description
1 polymer ?
#
loop_
_entity_poly.entity_id
_entity_poly.type
_entity_poly.pdbx_seq_one_letter_code
_entity_poly.pdbx_strand_id
1 'polypeptide(L)'
;MKPFLRWCFVATALTLAGCSNSAWRKSEVLAVPLQPTLQQEVILARMEQILASRALTDDERAQLLYERGVLYDSLGLRALARNDFSQALANQTGYA
;
A
#
# COMPACT_ATOMS: atom_id res chain seq x y z
N MET A 1 56.97 1.58 33.12
CA MET A 1 55.66 0.89 32.99
C MET A 1 54.51 1.77 32.45
N LYS A 2 54.75 3.03 32.03
CA LYS A 2 53.72 3.91 31.44
C LYS A 2 53.49 3.75 29.91
N PRO A 3 54.48 3.37 29.07
CA PRO A 3 54.26 3.28 27.62
C PRO A 3 53.52 1.99 27.22
N PHE A 4 53.74 0.88 27.93
CA PHE A 4 53.02 -0.38 27.72
C PHE A 4 51.51 -0.23 27.96
N LEU A 5 51.12 0.48 29.03
CA LEU A 5 49.71 0.73 29.33
C LEU A 5 49.02 1.60 28.26
N ARG A 6 49.76 2.56 27.67
CA ARG A 6 49.25 3.39 26.56
C ARG A 6 49.06 2.58 25.28
N TRP A 7 49.96 1.64 24.99
CA TRP A 7 49.84 0.76 23.83
C TRP A 7 48.70 -0.25 23.97
N CYS A 8 48.46 -0.77 25.17
CA CYS A 8 47.28 -1.61 25.43
C CYS A 8 45.98 -0.84 25.16
N PHE A 9 45.87 0.42 25.58
CA PHE A 9 44.69 1.25 25.32
C PHE A 9 44.44 1.48 23.81
N VAL A 10 45.51 1.71 23.04
CA VAL A 10 45.41 1.90 21.58
C VAL A 10 44.99 0.59 20.88
N ALA A 11 45.54 -0.55 21.31
CA ALA A 11 45.17 -1.85 20.76
C ALA A 11 43.71 -2.20 21.06
N THR A 12 43.22 -1.92 22.27
CA THR A 12 41.81 -2.10 22.63
C THR A 12 40.89 -1.17 21.84
N ALA A 13 41.30 0.08 21.57
CA ALA A 13 40.50 0.98 20.73
C ALA A 13 40.38 0.48 19.28
N LEU A 14 41.43 -0.13 18.72
CA LEU A 14 41.39 -0.69 17.36
C LEU A 14 40.46 -1.90 17.23
N THR A 15 40.31 -2.72 18.28
CA THR A 15 39.43 -3.90 18.23
C THR A 15 37.95 -3.53 18.37
N LEU A 16 37.61 -2.39 18.99
CA LEU A 16 36.22 -1.91 19.02
C LEU A 16 35.74 -1.32 17.67
N ALA A 17 36.63 -1.06 16.71
CA ALA A 17 36.28 -0.50 15.40
C ALA A 17 35.82 -1.54 14.36
N GLY A 18 35.63 -2.82 14.73
CA GLY A 18 35.33 -3.88 13.77
C GLY A 18 34.20 -4.81 14.19
N CYS A 19 33.00 -4.59 13.65
CA CYS A 19 32.07 -5.62 13.15
C CYS A 19 30.80 -4.95 12.59
N SER A 20 30.91 -4.24 11.46
CA SER A 20 29.72 -3.91 10.64
C SER A 20 29.55 -5.02 9.59
N ASN A 21 28.82 -6.07 9.92
CA ASN A 21 28.34 -7.03 8.91
C ASN A 21 27.37 -6.26 8.02
N SER A 22 27.74 -5.93 6.77
CA SER A 22 26.84 -5.27 5.80
C SER A 22 26.00 -6.29 5.00
N ALA A 23 26.03 -7.57 5.39
CA ALA A 23 25.32 -8.64 4.70
C ALA A 23 23.85 -8.83 5.13
N TRP A 24 23.22 -7.83 5.76
CA TRP A 24 21.84 -7.94 6.29
C TRP A 24 20.72 -7.66 5.27
N ARG A 25 21.03 -7.55 3.98
CA ARG A 25 20.01 -7.26 2.95
C ARG A 25 20.21 -7.93 1.59
N LYS A 26 20.94 -9.05 1.51
CA LYS A 26 21.19 -9.72 0.22
C LYS A 26 19.97 -10.42 -0.38
N SER A 27 18.84 -10.47 0.31
CA SER A 27 17.67 -11.23 -0.13
C SER A 27 16.35 -10.59 0.32
N GLU A 28 16.28 -9.26 0.32
CA GLU A 28 14.98 -8.61 0.33
C GLU A 28 14.43 -8.71 -1.10
N VAL A 29 13.67 -9.78 -1.36
CA VAL A 29 12.79 -9.86 -2.52
C VAL A 29 11.78 -8.74 -2.34
N LEU A 30 12.11 -7.56 -2.84
CA LEU A 30 11.17 -6.46 -3.02
C LEU A 30 10.16 -6.98 -4.04
N ALA A 31 9.05 -7.53 -3.55
CA ALA A 31 7.89 -7.81 -4.37
C ALA A 31 7.44 -6.46 -4.95
N VAL A 32 7.89 -6.17 -6.17
CA VAL A 32 7.39 -5.03 -6.93
C VAL A 32 5.92 -5.35 -7.17
N PRO A 33 5.00 -4.47 -6.75
CA PRO A 33 3.59 -4.71 -6.99
C PRO A 33 3.37 -4.85 -8.50
N LEU A 34 2.63 -5.88 -8.90
CA LEU A 34 2.23 -6.07 -10.28
C LEU A 34 1.52 -4.78 -10.72
N GLN A 35 2.03 -4.12 -11.75
CA GLN A 35 1.42 -2.88 -12.23
C GLN A 35 -0.02 -3.19 -12.67
N PRO A 36 -1.01 -2.36 -12.27
CA PRO A 36 -2.37 -2.53 -12.74
C PRO A 36 -2.38 -2.51 -14.27
N THR A 37 -3.19 -3.38 -14.87
CA THR A 37 -3.28 -3.44 -16.32
C THR A 37 -4.00 -2.20 -16.86
N LEU A 38 -3.61 -1.70 -18.04
CA LEU A 38 -4.24 -0.55 -18.68
C LEU A 38 -5.77 -0.73 -18.82
N GLN A 39 -6.24 -1.97 -18.99
CA GLN A 39 -7.66 -2.29 -19.07
C GLN A 39 -8.41 -1.98 -17.77
N GLN A 40 -7.80 -2.27 -16.61
CA GLN A 40 -8.41 -2.01 -15.31
C GLN A 40 -8.54 -0.49 -15.04
N GLU A 41 -7.54 0.29 -15.44
CA GLU A 41 -7.59 1.75 -15.33
C GLU A 41 -8.71 2.36 -16.20
N VAL A 42 -8.87 1.86 -17.44
CA VAL A 42 -9.94 2.31 -18.34
C VAL A 42 -11.32 1.95 -17.77
N ILE A 43 -11.48 0.75 -17.22
CA ILE A 43 -12.73 0.34 -16.56
C ILE A 43 -13.03 1.27 -15.38
N LEU A 44 -12.03 1.53 -14.52
CA LEU A 44 -12.17 2.39 -13.36
C LEU A 44 -12.60 3.81 -13.77
N ALA A 45 -11.92 4.40 -14.77
CA ALA A 45 -12.24 5.73 -15.30
C ALA A 45 -13.68 5.80 -15.84
N ARG A 46 -14.16 4.73 -16.48
CA ARG A 46 -15.53 4.64 -16.97
C ARG A 46 -16.53 4.58 -15.81
N MET A 47 -16.25 3.81 -14.76
CA MET A 47 -17.11 3.74 -13.57
C MET A 47 -17.21 5.09 -12.86
N GLU A 48 -16.09 5.81 -12.71
CA GLU A 48 -16.08 7.18 -12.19
C GLU A 48 -16.95 8.12 -13.03
N GLN A 49 -16.82 8.05 -14.35
CA GLN A 49 -17.61 8.90 -15.26
C GLN A 49 -19.11 8.60 -15.16
N ILE A 50 -19.48 7.32 -15.03
CA ILE A 50 -20.88 6.91 -14.85
C ILE A 50 -21.39 7.41 -13.49
N LEU A 51 -20.63 7.25 -12.41
CA LEU A 51 -20.99 7.73 -11.07
C LEU A 51 -21.09 9.27 -10.97
N ALA A 52 -20.32 10.00 -11.78
CA ALA A 52 -20.41 11.45 -11.91
C ALA A 52 -21.63 11.90 -12.74
N SER A 53 -22.24 11.00 -13.52
CA SER A 53 -23.44 11.30 -14.29
C SER A 53 -24.68 11.32 -13.40
N ARG A 54 -25.68 12.15 -13.76
CA ARG A 54 -26.97 12.28 -13.05
C ARG A 54 -28.00 11.19 -13.41
N ALA A 55 -27.59 10.18 -14.16
CA ALA A 55 -28.52 9.24 -14.79
C ALA A 55 -28.89 8.02 -13.94
N LEU A 56 -28.27 7.84 -12.77
CA LEU A 56 -28.44 6.63 -11.94
C LEU A 56 -29.48 6.84 -10.86
N THR A 57 -30.33 5.83 -10.67
CA THR A 57 -31.13 5.67 -9.45
C THR A 57 -30.23 5.31 -8.26
N ASP A 58 -30.71 5.48 -7.03
CA ASP A 58 -29.92 5.18 -5.82
C ASP A 58 -29.52 3.69 -5.76
N ASP A 59 -30.37 2.78 -6.24
CA ASP A 59 -30.08 1.35 -6.34
C ASP A 59 -29.00 1.05 -7.38
N GLU A 60 -29.09 1.64 -8.57
CA GLU A 60 -28.06 1.48 -9.62
C GLU A 60 -26.73 2.09 -9.18
N ARG A 61 -26.78 3.22 -8.47
CA ARG A 61 -25.60 3.86 -7.89
C ARG A 61 -24.97 2.99 -6.81
N ALA A 62 -25.78 2.40 -5.93
CA ALA A 62 -25.32 1.47 -4.91
C ALA A 62 -24.64 0.23 -5.54
N GLN A 63 -25.26 -0.33 -6.58
CA GLN A 63 -24.70 -1.48 -7.29
C GLN A 63 -23.38 -1.13 -7.98
N LEU A 64 -23.30 0.03 -8.64
CA LEU A 64 -22.08 0.45 -9.32
C LEU A 64 -20.94 0.75 -8.33
N LEU A 65 -21.24 1.35 -7.17
CA LEU A 65 -20.27 1.52 -6.07
C LEU A 65 -19.77 0.17 -5.54
N TYR A 66 -20.66 -0.80 -5.37
CA TYR A 66 -20.27 -2.15 -4.97
C TYR A 66 -19.32 -2.80 -5.97
N GLU A 67 -19.63 -2.72 -7.28
CA GLU A 67 -18.75 -3.25 -8.34
C GLU A 67 -17.38 -2.57 -8.34
N ARG A 68 -17.32 -1.24 -8.15
CA ARG A 68 -16.06 -0.49 -8.08
C ARG A 68 -15.25 -0.91 -6.85
N GLY A 69 -15.91 -1.13 -5.71
CA GLY A 69 -15.30 -1.65 -4.50
C GLY A 69 -14.68 -3.03 -4.65
N VAL A 70 -15.35 -3.96 -5.36
CA VAL A 70 -14.80 -5.29 -5.69
C VAL A 70 -13.53 -5.16 -6.55
N LEU A 71 -13.55 -4.26 -7.54
CA LEU A 71 -12.38 -4.03 -8.39
C LEU A 71 -11.22 -3.43 -7.59
N TYR A 72 -11.47 -2.47 -6.70
CA TYR A 72 -10.45 -1.92 -5.80
C TYR A 72 -9.86 -2.98 -4.85
N ASP A 73 -10.67 -3.89 -4.31
CA ASP A 73 -10.17 -4.98 -3.46
C ASP A 73 -9.26 -5.94 -4.24
N SER A 74 -9.63 -6.25 -5.49
CA SER A 74 -8.80 -7.09 -6.38
C SER A 74 -7.44 -6.47 -6.72
N LEU A 75 -7.35 -5.13 -6.72
CA LEU A 75 -6.13 -4.36 -6.92
C LEU A 75 -5.33 -4.15 -5.62
N GLY A 76 -5.84 -4.63 -4.47
CA GLY A 76 -5.22 -4.43 -3.15
C GLY A 76 -5.48 -3.05 -2.54
N LEU A 77 -6.33 -2.22 -3.15
CA LEU A 77 -6.68 -0.87 -2.73
C LEU A 77 -7.79 -0.89 -1.65
N ARG A 78 -7.54 -1.59 -0.54
CA ARG A 78 -8.53 -1.91 0.50
C ARG A 78 -9.23 -0.70 1.12
N ALA A 79 -8.55 0.44 1.25
CA ALA A 79 -9.14 1.66 1.80
C ALA A 79 -10.21 2.24 0.87
N LEU A 80 -9.95 2.22 -0.43
CA LEU A 80 -10.91 2.65 -1.45
C LEU A 80 -12.08 1.67 -1.54
N ALA A 81 -11.81 0.37 -1.51
CA ALA A 81 -12.84 -0.67 -1.48
C ALA A 81 -13.79 -0.49 -0.29
N ARG A 82 -13.27 -0.26 0.92
CA ARG A 82 -14.08 -0.01 2.13
C ARG A 82 -14.95 1.24 2.00
N ASN A 83 -14.42 2.31 1.42
CA ASN A 83 -15.17 3.54 1.19
C ASN A 83 -16.36 3.27 0.26
N ASP A 84 -16.12 2.59 -0.86
CA ASP A 84 -17.15 2.25 -1.84
C ASP A 84 -18.23 1.33 -1.28
N PHE A 85 -17.86 0.30 -0.52
CA PHE A 85 -18.83 -0.56 0.15
C PHE A 85 -19.67 0.21 1.17
N SER A 86 -19.07 1.15 1.91
CA SER A 86 -19.79 1.96 2.88
C SER A 86 -20.81 2.88 2.18
N GLN A 87 -20.43 3.49 1.04
CA GLN A 87 -21.34 4.30 0.25
C GLN A 87 -22.45 3.45 -0.40
N ALA A 88 -22.12 2.26 -0.90
CA ALA A 88 -23.12 1.35 -1.47
C ALA A 88 -24.19 0.97 -0.45
N LEU A 89 -23.78 0.62 0.78
CA LEU A 89 -24.69 0.30 1.88
C LEU A 89 -25.55 1.50 2.30
N ALA A 90 -24.98 2.71 2.32
CA ALA A 90 -25.72 3.93 2.63
C ALA A 90 -26.83 4.19 1.58
N ASN A 91 -26.53 4.02 0.30
CA ASN A 91 -27.50 4.23 -0.78
C ASN A 91 -28.59 3.15 -0.82
N GLN A 92 -28.25 1.88 -0.54
CA GLN A 92 -29.23 0.78 -0.50
C GLN A 92 -30.23 0.88 0.66
N THR A 93 -29.84 1.53 1.76
CA THR A 93 -30.65 1.56 2.97
C THR A 93 -31.60 2.76 3.04
N GLY A 94 -31.59 3.65 2.05
CA GLY A 94 -32.57 4.75 1.96
C GLY A 94 -32.61 5.67 3.19
N TYR A 95 -31.53 5.75 3.97
CA TYR A 95 -31.43 6.70 5.09
C TYR A 95 -30.92 8.06 4.60
N ALA A 96 -31.79 8.78 3.91
CA ALA A 96 -31.93 10.25 3.92
C ALA A 96 -33.27 10.65 3.31
#